data_AF-A0A1G7I6J5-F1
#
_entry.id   AF-A0A1G7I6J5-F1
#
_cell.length_a   1.000
_cell.length_b   1.000
_cell.length_c   1.000
_cell.angle_alpha   90.00
_cell.angle_beta   90.00
_cell.angle_gamma   90.00
#
_symmetry.space_group_name_H-M   'P 1'
#
loop_
_entity.id
_entity.type
_entity.pdbx_description
1 polymer ?
#
loop_
_entity_poly.entity_id
_entity_poly.type
_entity_poly.pdbx_seq_one_letter_code
_entity_poly.pdbx_strand_id
1 'polypeptide(L)'
;MVELQHIHLTSYRTSELHNILALMQLQNTYINRVYRIIYNLCTDFNVASNIEFQEFTMHFNLFVRYQAGGEGYSQALDAMQVYCHALLEKLLDTQVMAAEQLELAVGHLELAAREVKVRTNPQMLLLNQAICLLEETELKIIEALEGILQNAKSPELQN
;
A
#
# COMPACT_ATOMS: atom_id res chain seq x y z
N MET A 1 -15.23 -32.99 -24.91
CA MET A 1 -15.28 -31.56 -25.26
C MET A 1 -15.60 -30.74 -24.01
N VAL A 2 -14.64 -30.62 -23.11
CA VAL A 2 -14.73 -29.80 -21.88
C VAL A 2 -13.50 -28.90 -21.87
N GLU A 3 -13.45 -27.93 -22.79
CA GLU A 3 -12.30 -27.02 -22.93
C GLU A 3 -12.70 -25.54 -23.06
N LEU A 4 -13.97 -25.18 -22.87
CA LEU A 4 -14.44 -23.80 -23.03
C LEU A 4 -14.68 -23.05 -21.72
N GLN A 5 -14.53 -23.68 -20.55
CA GLN A 5 -14.71 -23.01 -19.26
C GLN A 5 -13.40 -22.47 -18.63
N HIS A 6 -12.22 -22.93 -19.07
CA HIS A 6 -10.94 -22.44 -18.53
C HIS A 6 -10.45 -21.12 -19.14
N ILE A 7 -10.98 -20.70 -20.30
CA ILE A 7 -10.54 -19.49 -21.01
C ILE A 7 -11.14 -18.22 -20.39
N HIS A 8 -12.39 -18.29 -19.88
CA HIS A 8 -13.02 -17.13 -19.23
C HIS A 8 -12.51 -16.88 -17.80
N LEU A 9 -12.16 -17.95 -17.07
CA LEU A 9 -11.63 -17.86 -15.69
C LEU A 9 -10.20 -17.29 -15.65
N THR A 10 -9.39 -17.53 -16.68
CA THR A 10 -8.04 -16.95 -16.80
C THR A 10 -8.10 -15.46 -17.08
N SER A 11 -8.94 -15.00 -18.01
CA SER A 11 -9.05 -13.57 -18.37
C SER A 11 -9.50 -12.67 -17.21
N TYR A 12 -10.49 -13.12 -16.42
CA TYR A 12 -11.01 -12.35 -15.28
C TYR A 12 -9.93 -12.18 -14.19
N ARG A 13 -9.19 -13.26 -13.89
CA ARG A 13 -8.08 -13.26 -12.93
C ARG A 13 -6.88 -12.44 -13.39
N THR A 14 -6.61 -12.37 -14.71
CA THR A 14 -5.61 -11.46 -15.27
C THR A 14 -5.99 -10.00 -15.07
N SER A 15 -7.29 -9.66 -15.18
CA SER A 15 -7.75 -8.28 -14.97
C SER A 15 -7.66 -7.83 -13.50
N GLU A 16 -7.97 -8.71 -12.55
CA GLU A 16 -7.85 -8.43 -11.11
C GLU A 16 -6.39 -8.22 -10.69
N LEU A 17 -5.46 -9.06 -11.18
CA LEU A 17 -4.03 -8.88 -10.93
C LEU A 17 -3.50 -7.58 -11.57
N HIS A 18 -3.97 -7.23 -12.77
CA HIS A 18 -3.60 -5.98 -13.42
C HIS A 18 -4.08 -4.75 -12.63
N ASN A 19 -5.27 -4.82 -12.04
CA ASN A 19 -5.77 -3.77 -11.15
C ASN A 19 -4.88 -3.60 -9.91
N ILE A 20 -4.42 -4.70 -9.29
CA ILE A 20 -3.48 -4.65 -8.16
C ILE A 20 -2.17 -4.00 -8.59
N LEU A 21 -1.60 -4.38 -9.74
CA LEU A 21 -0.38 -3.78 -10.28
C LEU A 21 -0.54 -2.26 -10.49
N ALA A 22 -1.68 -1.84 -11.05
CA ALA A 22 -1.98 -0.41 -11.25
C ALA A 22 -2.10 0.35 -9.92
N LEU A 23 -2.73 -0.25 -8.90
CA LEU A 23 -2.81 0.33 -7.57
C LEU A 23 -1.43 0.46 -6.90
N MET A 24 -0.57 -0.55 -7.02
CA MET A 24 0.80 -0.49 -6.49
C MET A 24 1.64 0.61 -7.18
N GLN A 25 1.46 0.80 -8.50
CA GLN A 25 2.08 1.91 -9.23
C GLN A 25 1.57 3.28 -8.78
N LEU A 26 0.26 3.38 -8.52
CA LEU A 26 -0.34 4.59 -7.97
C LEU A 26 0.21 4.89 -6.56
N GLN A 27 0.31 3.87 -5.72
CA GLN A 27 0.88 3.96 -4.38
C GLN A 27 2.31 4.51 -4.41
N ASN A 28 3.16 4.03 -5.33
CA ASN A 28 4.50 4.59 -5.55
C ASN A 28 4.51 6.08 -5.87
N THR A 29 3.54 6.52 -6.67
CA THR A 29 3.43 7.94 -7.02
C THR A 29 3.14 8.76 -5.77
N TYR A 30 2.29 8.25 -4.87
CA TYR A 30 2.00 8.90 -3.60
C TYR A 30 3.18 8.82 -2.61
N ILE A 31 3.90 7.69 -2.54
CA ILE A 31 5.14 7.55 -1.74
C ILE A 31 6.14 8.64 -2.12
N ASN A 32 6.39 8.81 -3.42
CA ASN A 32 7.31 9.83 -3.93
C ASN A 32 6.83 11.25 -3.58
N ARG A 33 5.52 11.50 -3.62
CA ARG A 33 4.94 12.78 -3.20
C ARG A 33 5.17 13.02 -1.71
N VAL A 34 4.94 12.03 -0.86
CA VAL A 34 5.18 12.12 0.59
C VAL A 34 6.65 12.40 0.89
N TYR A 35 7.59 11.70 0.26
CA TYR A 35 9.02 11.97 0.45
C TYR A 35 9.42 13.41 0.11
N ARG A 36 8.87 13.97 -0.97
CA ARG A 36 9.12 15.39 -1.33
C ARG A 36 8.59 16.35 -0.26
N ILE A 37 7.43 16.05 0.33
CA ILE A 37 6.85 16.85 1.41
C ILE A 37 7.69 16.73 2.69
N ILE A 38 8.06 15.51 3.09
CA ILE A 38 8.94 15.24 4.23
C ILE A 38 10.25 16.02 4.10
N TYR A 39 10.89 15.96 2.93
CA TYR A 39 12.14 16.67 2.67
C TYR A 39 11.99 18.19 2.90
N ASN A 40 10.89 18.78 2.44
CA ASN A 40 10.61 20.20 2.68
C ASN A 40 10.36 20.48 4.16
N LEU A 41 9.59 19.64 4.84
CA LEU A 41 9.28 19.78 6.27
C LEU A 41 10.52 19.68 7.16
N CYS A 42 11.52 18.88 6.77
CA CYS A 42 12.80 18.80 7.46
C CYS A 42 13.59 20.11 7.44
N THR A 43 13.26 21.07 6.58
CA THR A 43 13.88 22.40 6.58
C THR A 43 13.27 23.37 7.60
N ASP A 44 12.06 23.07 8.10
CA ASP A 44 11.42 23.82 9.19
C ASP A 44 11.89 23.26 10.52
N PHE A 45 12.60 24.08 11.31
CA PHE A 45 13.12 23.67 12.60
C PHE A 45 12.03 23.16 13.56
N ASN A 46 10.86 23.80 13.60
CA ASN A 46 9.80 23.40 14.53
C ASN A 46 9.25 22.01 14.19
N VAL A 47 9.19 21.68 12.90
CA VAL A 47 8.72 20.36 12.45
C VAL A 47 9.84 19.32 12.59
N ALA A 48 11.05 19.63 12.15
CA ALA A 48 12.18 18.71 12.20
C ALA A 48 12.59 18.32 13.62
N SER A 49 12.39 19.22 14.60
CA SER A 49 12.64 18.93 16.02
C SER A 49 11.49 18.22 16.73
N ASN A 50 10.33 18.08 16.08
CA ASN A 50 9.16 17.44 16.68
C ASN A 50 9.34 15.92 16.69
N ILE A 51 9.28 15.31 17.88
CA ILE A 51 9.54 13.87 18.04
C ILE A 51 8.49 13.02 17.32
N GLU A 52 7.22 13.43 17.35
CA GLU A 52 6.14 12.71 16.68
C GLU A 52 6.31 12.76 15.16
N PHE A 53 6.78 13.89 14.61
CA PHE A 53 7.13 13.96 13.19
C PHE A 53 8.31 13.03 12.84
N GLN A 54 9.31 12.90 13.72
CA GLN A 54 10.43 11.96 13.52
C GLN A 54 9.94 10.50 13.53
N GLU A 55 9.09 10.13 14.49
CA GLU A 55 8.47 8.81 14.56
C GLU A 55 7.59 8.52 13.34
N PHE A 56 6.79 9.51 12.88
CA PHE A 56 6.08 9.43 11.61
C PHE A 56 7.03 9.08 10.46
N THR A 57 8.14 9.79 10.32
CA THR A 57 9.09 9.51 9.22
C THR A 57 9.72 8.13 9.35
N MET A 58 9.99 7.64 10.57
CA MET A 58 10.53 6.30 10.79
C MET A 58 9.54 5.23 10.32
N HIS A 59 8.30 5.28 10.80
CA HIS A 59 7.26 4.32 10.44
C HIS A 59 6.91 4.39 8.95
N PHE A 60 6.87 5.59 8.38
CA PHE A 60 6.68 5.76 6.94
C PHE A 60 7.81 5.10 6.13
N ASN A 61 9.08 5.19 6.58
CA ASN A 61 10.17 4.47 5.90
C ASN A 61 10.06 2.95 6.04
N LEU A 62 9.53 2.43 7.15
CA LEU A 62 9.27 1.00 7.30
C LEU A 62 8.14 0.54 6.37
N PHE A 63 7.06 1.32 6.26
CA PHE A 63 6.00 1.11 5.26
C PHE A 63 6.58 0.99 3.84
N VAL A 64 7.41 1.95 3.41
CA VAL A 64 8.04 1.93 2.08
C VAL A 64 8.91 0.68 1.87
N ARG A 65 9.61 0.21 2.91
CA ARG A 65 10.40 -1.03 2.82
C ARG A 65 9.54 -2.26 2.59
N TYR A 66 8.41 -2.38 3.29
CA TYR A 66 7.46 -3.48 3.06
C TYR A 66 6.84 -3.38 1.67
N GLN A 67 6.44 -2.18 1.23
CA GLN A 67 5.92 -1.96 -0.11
C GLN A 67 6.90 -2.42 -1.21
N ALA A 68 8.19 -2.06 -1.09
CA ALA A 68 9.22 -2.49 -2.04
C ALA A 68 9.42 -4.02 -2.04
N GLY A 69 9.28 -4.67 -0.88
CA GLY A 69 9.23 -6.13 -0.79
C GLY A 69 8.01 -6.72 -1.52
N GLY A 70 6.86 -6.05 -1.40
CA GLY A 70 5.62 -6.40 -2.10
C GLY A 70 5.75 -6.31 -3.62
N GLU A 71 6.41 -5.28 -4.14
CA GLU A 71 6.67 -5.14 -5.57
C GLU A 71 7.41 -6.34 -6.16
N GLY A 72 8.37 -6.90 -5.42
CA GLY A 72 9.10 -8.09 -5.86
C GLY A 72 8.18 -9.29 -6.08
N TYR A 73 7.20 -9.49 -5.20
CA TYR A 73 6.18 -10.54 -5.38
C TYR A 73 5.22 -10.24 -6.53
N SER A 74 4.83 -8.97 -6.68
CA SER A 74 3.95 -8.52 -7.77
C SER A 74 4.59 -8.70 -9.15
N GLN A 75 5.88 -8.35 -9.27
CA GLN A 75 6.67 -8.59 -10.49
C GLN A 75 6.85 -10.08 -10.78
N ALA A 76 7.05 -10.91 -9.74
CA ALA A 76 7.13 -12.35 -9.91
C ALA A 76 5.79 -12.95 -10.42
N LEU A 77 4.66 -12.46 -9.91
CA LEU A 77 3.33 -12.86 -10.37
C LEU A 77 3.08 -12.44 -11.84
N ASP A 78 3.47 -11.22 -12.22
CA ASP A 78 3.36 -10.73 -13.59
C ASP A 78 4.21 -11.57 -14.57
N ALA A 79 5.45 -11.90 -14.18
CA ALA A 79 6.35 -12.70 -14.99
C ALA A 79 5.92 -14.17 -15.15
N MET A 80 5.30 -14.75 -14.12
CA MET A 80 4.88 -16.15 -14.15
C MET A 80 3.65 -16.38 -15.03
N GLN A 81 2.82 -15.35 -15.29
CA GLN A 81 1.55 -15.42 -16.04
C GLN A 81 0.56 -16.50 -15.54
N VAL A 82 0.88 -17.17 -14.42
CA VAL A 82 0.14 -18.27 -13.81
C VAL A 82 -0.03 -17.94 -12.34
N TYR A 83 -1.25 -18.13 -11.86
CA TYR A 83 -1.64 -17.90 -10.47
C TYR A 83 -0.82 -18.77 -9.51
N CYS A 84 0.09 -18.16 -8.75
CA CYS A 84 0.78 -18.84 -7.66
C CYS A 84 0.17 -18.39 -6.33
N HIS A 85 -0.69 -19.24 -5.76
CA HIS A 85 -1.40 -18.95 -4.51
C HIS A 85 -0.44 -18.54 -3.38
N ALA A 86 0.69 -19.24 -3.25
CA ALA A 86 1.70 -18.94 -2.24
C ALA A 86 2.34 -17.55 -2.41
N LEU A 87 2.54 -17.08 -3.65
CA LEU A 87 3.07 -15.74 -3.91
C LEU A 87 2.05 -14.65 -3.58
N LEU A 88 0.76 -14.90 -3.81
CA LEU A 88 -0.30 -13.96 -3.44
C LEU A 88 -0.51 -13.88 -1.94
N GLU A 89 -0.44 -14.99 -1.22
CA GLU A 89 -0.44 -14.97 0.24
C GLU A 89 0.78 -14.19 0.76
N LYS A 90 1.96 -14.36 0.18
CA LYS A 90 3.14 -13.57 0.57
C LYS A 90 3.02 -12.09 0.24
N LEU A 91 2.40 -11.76 -0.90
CA LEU A 91 2.10 -10.38 -1.26
C LEU A 91 1.12 -9.79 -0.24
N LEU A 92 0.02 -10.47 0.07
CA LEU A 92 -0.95 -10.04 1.08
C LEU A 92 -0.31 -9.85 2.45
N ASP A 93 0.45 -10.83 2.96
CA ASP A 93 1.18 -10.74 4.23
C ASP A 93 2.03 -9.46 4.26
N THR A 94 2.72 -9.16 3.15
CA THR A 94 3.60 -8.00 3.04
C THR A 94 2.82 -6.68 3.02
N GLN A 95 1.67 -6.63 2.34
CA GLN A 95 0.79 -5.46 2.34
C GLN A 95 0.20 -5.23 3.74
N VAL A 96 -0.24 -6.27 4.45
CA VAL A 96 -0.71 -6.14 5.84
C VAL A 96 0.37 -5.55 6.74
N MET A 97 1.61 -6.03 6.66
CA MET A 97 2.73 -5.44 7.41
C MET A 97 3.00 -3.98 7.01
N ALA A 98 2.82 -3.63 5.72
CA ALA A 98 2.93 -2.26 5.26
C ALA A 98 1.83 -1.37 5.88
N ALA A 99 0.57 -1.81 5.83
CA ALA A 99 -0.58 -1.12 6.41
C ALA A 99 -0.40 -0.86 7.92
N GLU A 100 0.11 -1.83 8.68
CA GLU A 100 0.42 -1.63 10.10
C GLU A 100 1.42 -0.50 10.34
N GLN A 101 2.46 -0.40 9.51
CA GLN A 101 3.43 0.70 9.61
C GLN A 101 2.84 2.04 9.18
N LEU A 102 1.94 2.03 8.19
CA LEU A 102 1.26 3.24 7.74
C LEU A 102 0.32 3.78 8.83
N GLU A 103 -0.43 2.91 9.51
CA GLU A 103 -1.29 3.26 10.64
C GLU A 103 -0.49 3.91 11.78
N LEU A 104 0.65 3.30 12.15
CA LEU A 104 1.54 3.89 13.17
C LEU A 104 2.05 5.26 12.74
N ALA A 105 2.43 5.41 11.47
CA ALA A 105 2.85 6.69 10.93
C ALA A 105 1.73 7.74 11.05
N VAL A 106 0.50 7.40 10.63
CA VAL A 106 -0.68 8.26 10.73
C VAL A 106 -0.90 8.72 12.17
N GLY A 107 -0.85 7.80 13.14
CA GLY A 107 -1.01 8.13 14.55
C GLY A 107 0.01 9.17 15.05
N HIS A 108 1.28 9.01 14.67
CA HIS A 108 2.32 9.99 14.99
C HIS A 108 2.13 11.33 14.27
N LEU A 109 1.68 11.31 13.02
CA LEU A 109 1.39 12.51 12.25
C LEU A 109 0.26 13.34 12.88
N GLU A 110 -0.79 12.67 13.37
CA GLU A 110 -1.88 13.29 14.10
C GLU A 110 -1.41 13.91 15.42
N LEU A 111 -0.53 13.23 16.16
CA LEU A 111 0.08 13.75 17.39
C LEU A 111 0.94 14.99 17.10
N ALA A 112 1.78 14.94 16.06
CA ALA A 112 2.58 16.09 15.63
C ALA A 112 1.70 17.31 15.28
N ALA A 113 0.57 17.08 14.61
CA ALA A 113 -0.38 18.12 14.23
C ALA A 113 -1.16 18.74 15.41
N ARG A 114 -1.02 18.22 16.65
CA ARG A 114 -1.57 18.88 17.85
C ARG A 114 -0.77 20.11 18.25
N GLU A 115 0.52 20.16 17.92
CA GLU A 115 1.36 21.32 18.18
C GLU A 115 1.07 22.45 17.21
N VAL A 116 0.72 23.62 17.72
CA VAL A 116 0.29 24.77 16.91
C VAL A 116 1.35 25.15 15.87
N LYS A 117 2.64 25.16 16.25
CA LYS A 117 3.74 25.56 15.36
C LYS A 117 3.93 24.59 14.19
N VAL A 118 3.72 23.30 14.43
CA VAL A 118 3.76 22.26 13.39
C VAL A 118 2.52 22.35 12.52
N ARG A 119 1.32 22.41 13.13
CA ARG A 119 0.03 22.46 12.43
C ARG A 119 -0.12 23.65 11.48
N THR A 120 0.47 24.80 11.81
CA THR A 120 0.39 26.00 10.95
C THR A 120 1.26 25.89 9.69
N ASN A 121 2.13 24.90 9.60
CA ASN A 121 2.93 24.68 8.40
C ASN A 121 2.03 24.11 7.27
N PRO A 122 1.89 24.79 6.12
CA PRO A 122 1.01 24.34 5.04
C PRO A 122 1.44 23.00 4.43
N GLN A 123 2.73 22.62 4.53
CA GLN A 123 3.21 21.33 4.08
C GLN A 123 2.68 20.18 4.95
N MET A 124 2.32 20.43 6.22
CA MET A 124 1.67 19.41 7.06
C MET A 124 0.27 19.07 6.58
N LEU A 125 -0.49 20.05 6.07
CA LEU A 125 -1.79 19.80 5.48
C LEU A 125 -1.67 18.95 4.20
N LEU A 126 -0.67 19.27 3.35
CA LEU A 126 -0.38 18.49 2.15
C LEU A 126 0.08 17.07 2.49
N LEU A 127 0.84 16.91 3.58
CA LEU A 127 1.28 15.62 4.08
C LEU A 127 0.10 14.76 4.50
N ASN A 128 -0.79 15.29 5.36
CA ASN A 128 -2.00 14.59 5.78
C ASN A 128 -2.82 14.12 4.58
N GLN A 129 -3.05 15.00 3.60
CA GLN A 129 -3.80 14.63 2.40
C GLN A 129 -3.11 13.51 1.59
N ALA A 130 -1.79 13.56 1.45
CA ALA A 130 -1.04 12.54 0.73
C ALA A 130 -1.04 11.20 1.46
N ILE A 131 -1.04 11.21 2.79
CA ILE A 131 -1.15 10.01 3.62
C ILE A 131 -2.54 9.38 3.52
N CYS A 132 -3.63 10.16 3.56
CA CYS A 132 -4.97 9.61 3.37
C CYS A 132 -5.13 8.89 2.00
N LEU A 133 -4.51 9.43 0.95
CA LEU A 133 -4.50 8.78 -0.37
C LEU A 133 -3.71 7.47 -0.37
N LEU A 134 -2.63 7.39 0.42
CA LEU A 134 -1.87 6.15 0.59
C LEU A 134 -2.67 5.11 1.37
N GLU A 135 -3.31 5.49 2.46
CA GLU A 135 -4.15 4.60 3.27
C GLU A 135 -5.28 4.00 2.43
N GLU A 136 -5.99 4.84 1.66
CA GLU A 136 -7.05 4.39 0.76
C GLU A 136 -6.52 3.44 -0.32
N THR A 137 -5.31 3.69 -0.83
CA THR A 137 -4.71 2.84 -1.86
C THR A 137 -4.24 1.50 -1.28
N GLU A 138 -3.62 1.51 -0.10
CA GLU A 138 -3.18 0.30 0.61
C GLU A 138 -4.38 -0.60 0.93
N LEU A 139 -5.46 -0.03 1.48
CA LEU A 139 -6.68 -0.77 1.76
C LEU A 139 -7.25 -1.44 0.50
N LYS A 140 -7.34 -0.71 -0.61
CA LYS A 140 -7.83 -1.27 -1.88
C LYS A 140 -6.97 -2.41 -2.40
N ILE A 141 -5.65 -2.34 -2.20
CA ILE A 141 -4.73 -3.43 -2.58
C ILE A 141 -5.02 -4.67 -1.73
N ILE A 142 -5.11 -4.50 -0.41
CA ILE A 142 -5.41 -5.59 0.52
C ILE A 142 -6.76 -6.24 0.18
N GLU A 143 -7.83 -5.45 0.06
CA GLU A 143 -9.16 -5.95 -0.28
C GLU A 143 -9.18 -6.70 -1.61
N ALA A 144 -8.46 -6.20 -2.62
CA ALA A 144 -8.35 -6.89 -3.90
C ALA A 144 -7.61 -8.23 -3.77
N LEU A 145 -6.50 -8.28 -3.05
CA LEU A 145 -5.74 -9.51 -2.80
C LEU A 145 -6.57 -10.55 -2.04
N GLU A 146 -7.28 -10.12 -0.99
CA GLU A 146 -8.19 -10.97 -0.22
C GLU A 146 -9.32 -11.51 -1.08
N GLY A 147 -9.96 -10.66 -1.88
CA GLY A 147 -11.05 -11.06 -2.78
C GLY A 147 -10.61 -12.14 -3.77
N ILE A 148 -9.43 -11.98 -4.35
CA ILE A 148 -8.86 -12.99 -5.23
C ILE A 148 -8.58 -14.29 -4.47
N LEU A 149 -7.91 -14.23 -3.31
CA LEU A 149 -7.56 -15.42 -2.53
C LEU A 149 -8.80 -16.20 -2.07
N GLN A 150 -9.89 -15.50 -1.73
CA GLN A 150 -11.18 -16.09 -1.39
C GLN A 150 -11.82 -16.77 -2.61
N ASN A 151 -11.87 -16.09 -3.76
CA ASN A 151 -12.41 -16.65 -5.01
C ASN A 151 -11.61 -17.86 -5.53
N ALA A 152 -10.32 -17.94 -5.19
CA ALA A 152 -9.48 -19.09 -5.50
C ALA A 152 -9.77 -20.32 -4.63
N LYS A 153 -10.30 -20.13 -3.40
CA LYS A 153 -10.68 -21.20 -2.45
C LYS A 153 -12.09 -21.76 -2.69
N SER A 154 -12.91 -21.13 -3.54
CA SER A 154 -14.28 -21.56 -3.86
C SER A 154 -14.52 -22.47 -5.09
N PRO A 155 -13.64 -23.40 -5.56
CA PRO A 155 -14.02 -24.25 -6.69
C PRO A 155 -15.01 -25.39 -6.39
N GLU A 156 -15.29 -25.79 -5.13
CA GLU A 156 -16.02 -27.04 -4.86
C GLU A 156 -17.00 -26.98 -3.68
N LEU A 157 -18.19 -26.40 -3.88
CA LEU A 157 -19.39 -26.70 -3.07
C LEU A 157 -20.67 -26.81 -3.93
N GLN A 158 -20.51 -27.13 -5.22
CA GLN A 158 -21.62 -27.50 -6.11
C GLN A 158 -21.40 -28.93 -6.61
N ASN A 159 -21.68 -29.90 -5.74
CA ASN A 159 -22.05 -31.26 -6.13
C ASN A 159 -23.42 -31.57 -5.53
#